data_AF-A0A4Y8ZTQ0-F1
#
_entry.id   AF-A0A4Y8ZTQ0-F1
#
_cell.length_a   1.000
_cell.length_b   1.000
_cell.length_c   1.000
_cell.angle_alpha   90.00
_cell.angle_beta   90.00
_cell.angle_gamma   90.00
#
_symmetry.space_group_name_H-M   'P 1'
#
loop_
_entity.id
_entity.type
_entity.pdbx_description
1 polymer ?
#
loop_
_entity_poly.entity_id
_entity_poly.type
_entity_poly.pdbx_seq_one_letter_code
_entity_poly.pdbx_strand_id
1 'polypeptide(L)'
;MDEQDDIQRRMDEAAAALDFEEARRLRDMLNLMRGGASRAEAERADTAGLERQQPGAMGLGTSQQRVTPPPGWTPPRKPDPLTAGRSRRGGKQRGGPRP
;
A
#
# COMPACT_ATOMS: atom_id res chain seq x y z
N MET A 1 6.89 12.33 35.75
CA MET A 1 6.98 12.81 34.37
C MET A 1 7.25 11.61 33.52
N ASP A 2 6.48 11.47 32.44
CA ASP A 2 6.68 10.35 31.52
C ASP A 2 7.90 10.65 30.64
N GLU A 3 8.65 9.62 30.27
CA GLU A 3 9.91 9.75 29.50
C GLU A 3 9.71 10.48 28.16
N GLN A 4 8.50 10.37 27.59
CA GLN A 4 8.09 11.08 26.38
C GLN A 4 7.93 12.59 26.59
N ASP A 5 7.47 13.02 27.77
CA ASP A 5 7.31 14.45 28.10
C ASP A 5 8.67 15.14 28.24
N ASP A 6 9.67 14.44 28.77
CA ASP A 6 11.04 14.95 28.88
C ASP A 6 11.67 15.16 27.50
N ILE A 7 11.42 14.24 26.55
CA ILE A 7 11.88 14.38 25.16
C ILE A 7 11.15 15.53 24.46
N GLN A 8 9.84 15.65 24.66
CA GLN A 8 9.04 16.75 24.12
C GLN A 8 9.56 18.10 24.60
N ARG A 9 9.83 18.25 25.91
CA ARG A 9 10.40 19.48 26.48
C ARG A 9 11.75 19.84 25.86
N ARG A 10 12.66 18.86 25.74
CA ARG A 10 13.98 19.07 25.11
C ARG A 10 13.87 19.46 23.64
N MET A 11 12.89 18.91 22.92
CA MET A 11 12.63 19.26 21.52
C MET A 11 12.20 20.73 21.40
N ASP A 12 11.31 21.18 22.29
CA ASP A 12 10.83 22.56 22.31
C ASP A 12 11.95 23.55 22.69
N GLU A 13 12.83 23.17 23.63
CA GLU A 13 14.04 23.94 23.97
C GLU A 13 15.00 24.06 22.78
N ALA A 14 15.26 22.97 22.06
CA ALA A 14 16.10 22.98 20.86
C ALA A 14 15.49 23.85 19.74
N ALA A 15 14.17 23.77 19.54
CA ALA A 15 13.45 24.60 18.58
C ALA A 15 13.52 26.10 18.94
N ALA A 16 13.41 26.44 20.23
CA ALA A 16 13.56 27.81 20.72
C ALA A 16 15.00 28.35 20.53
N ALA A 17 16.00 27.46 20.61
CA ALA A 17 17.40 27.78 20.32
C ALA A 17 17.74 27.80 18.81
N LEU A 18 16.76 27.57 17.92
CA LEU A 18 16.92 27.44 16.47
C LEU A 18 17.82 26.26 16.05
N ASP A 19 17.99 25.27 16.92
CA ASP A 19 18.68 24.01 16.60
C ASP A 19 17.68 22.99 16.02
N PHE A 20 17.35 23.19 14.74
CA PHE A 20 16.36 22.35 14.06
C PHE A 20 16.85 20.94 13.77
N GLU A 21 18.17 20.71 13.73
CA GLU A 21 18.73 19.38 13.56
C GLU A 21 18.51 18.55 14.83
N GLU A 22 18.78 19.12 16.00
CA GLU A 22 18.50 18.44 17.26
C GLU A 22 17.00 18.29 17.52
N ALA A 23 16.20 19.33 17.22
CA ALA A 23 14.74 19.23 17.30
C ALA A 23 14.19 18.12 16.39
N ARG A 24 14.74 17.95 15.18
CA ARG A 24 14.37 16.86 14.26
C ARG A 24 14.71 15.49 14.86
N ARG A 25 15.92 15.31 15.41
CA ARG A 25 16.32 14.04 16.04
C ARG A 25 15.40 13.66 17.19
N LEU A 26 15.10 14.62 18.07
CA LEU A 26 14.21 14.41 19.21
C LEU A 26 12.78 14.07 18.76
N ARG A 27 12.29 14.73 17.71
CA ARG A 27 10.99 14.42 17.09
C ARG A 27 10.94 12.99 16.53
N ASP A 28 11.99 12.57 15.82
CA ASP A 28 12.05 11.25 15.21
C ASP A 28 12.13 10.16 16.30
N MET A 29 12.90 10.38 17.38
CA MET A 29 12.93 9.52 18.56
C MET A 29 11.56 9.42 19.24
N LEU A 30 10.86 10.55 19.42
CA LEU A 30 9.52 10.59 20.02
C LEU A 30 8.50 9.80 19.20
N ASN A 31 8.58 9.86 17.86
CA ASN A 31 7.71 9.09 16.97
C ASN A 31 7.95 7.58 17.10
N LEU A 32 9.21 7.15 17.22
CA LEU A 32 9.54 5.74 17.44
C LEU A 32 8.99 5.24 18.78
N MET A 33 9.15 6.03 19.85
CA MET A 33 8.62 5.67 21.17
C MET A 33 7.09 5.62 21.19
N ARG A 34 6.42 6.53 20.48
CA ARG A 34 4.96 6.47 20.27
C ARG A 34 4.53 5.24 19.47
N GLY A 35 5.40 4.73 18.60
CA GLY A 35 5.21 3.48 17.87
C GLY A 35 5.50 2.21 18.68
N GLY A 36 5.88 2.33 19.96
CA GLY A 36 6.15 1.21 20.86
C GLY A 36 7.63 0.81 20.97
N ALA A 37 8.55 1.55 20.36
CA ALA A 37 9.97 1.33 20.57
C ALA A 37 10.38 1.75 21.99
N SER A 38 11.27 0.99 22.62
CA SER A 38 11.96 1.45 23.84
C SER A 38 12.90 2.61 23.52
N ARG A 39 13.26 3.41 24.53
CA ARG A 39 14.21 4.52 24.36
C ARG A 39 15.55 4.06 23.77
N ALA A 40 16.09 2.94 24.25
CA ALA A 40 17.36 2.40 23.77
C ALA A 40 17.30 1.89 22.31
N GLU A 41 16.11 1.51 21.82
CA GLU A 41 15.89 1.19 20.41
C GLU A 41 15.76 2.48 19.58
N ALA A 42 15.06 3.48 20.10
CA ALA A 42 14.87 4.76 19.42
C ALA A 42 16.18 5.55 19.27
N GLU A 43 17.09 5.50 20.26
CA GLU A 43 18.42 6.14 20.18
C GLU A 43 19.37 5.46 19.16
N ARG A 44 19.19 4.16 18.91
CA ARG A 44 20.01 3.39 17.96
C ARG A 44 19.44 3.34 16.56
N ALA A 45 18.18 3.71 16.38
CA ALA A 45 17.51 3.66 15.09
C ALA A 45 18.11 4.71 14.14
N ASP A 46 18.57 4.26 12.98
CA ASP A 46 18.91 5.17 11.89
C ASP A 46 17.63 5.59 11.17
N THR A 47 17.23 6.84 11.36
CA THR A 47 16.05 7.43 10.70
C THR A 47 16.40 8.19 9.42
N ALA A 48 17.67 8.19 9.01
CA ALA A 48 18.10 8.85 7.78
C ALA A 48 17.45 8.17 6.57
N GLY A 49 16.79 8.98 5.73
CA GLY A 49 16.11 8.49 4.52
C GLY A 49 14.74 7.85 4.75
N LEU A 50 14.21 7.82 5.98
CA LEU A 50 12.83 7.44 6.23
C LEU A 50 11.89 8.56 5.79
N GLU A 51 11.29 8.39 4.62
CA GLU A 51 10.22 9.26 4.15
C GLU A 51 8.85 8.72 4.55
N ARG A 52 7.95 9.62 4.92
CA ARG A 52 6.56 9.25 5.18
C ARG A 52 5.95 8.70 3.90
N GLN A 53 5.39 7.51 3.99
CA GLN A 53 4.63 6.91 2.90
C GLN A 53 3.49 7.84 2.48
N GLN A 54 3.45 8.17 1.19
CA GLN A 54 2.39 8.99 0.61
C GLN A 54 1.21 8.09 0.19
N PRO A 55 -0.03 8.44 0.55
CA PRO A 55 -1.22 7.78 0.02
C PRO A 55 -1.18 7.75 -1.52
N GLY A 56 -1.36 6.58 -2.12
CA GLY A 56 -1.32 6.38 -3.59
C GLY A 56 0.04 5.99 -4.18
N ALA A 57 1.15 6.16 -3.46
CA ALA A 57 2.48 5.74 -3.93
C ALA A 57 2.70 4.21 -3.87
N MET A 58 1.88 3.49 -3.10
CA MET A 58 1.95 2.03 -2.95
C MET A 58 1.30 1.22 -4.08
N GLY A 59 0.82 1.84 -5.17
CA GLY A 59 0.07 1.14 -6.23
C GLY A 59 -1.26 0.51 -5.78
N LEU A 60 -1.57 0.58 -4.49
CA LEU A 60 -2.84 0.25 -3.86
C LEU A 60 -3.66 1.54 -3.77
N GLY A 61 -4.37 1.88 -4.85
CA GLY A 61 -5.30 3.03 -4.85
C GLY A 61 -5.22 3.97 -6.06
N THR A 62 -4.24 3.83 -6.96
CA THR A 62 -4.41 4.40 -8.31
C THR A 62 -5.38 3.48 -9.05
N SER A 63 -6.64 3.90 -9.18
CA SER A 63 -7.67 3.17 -9.94
C SER A 63 -7.27 3.05 -11.41
N GLN A 64 -6.35 2.14 -11.73
CA GLN A 64 -6.18 1.59 -13.06
C GLN A 64 -7.42 0.73 -13.32
N GLN A 65 -8.46 1.35 -13.88
CA GLN A 65 -9.76 0.72 -14.11
C GLN A 65 -9.65 -0.50 -15.04
N ARG A 66 -8.56 -0.60 -15.81
CA ARG A 66 -8.19 -1.73 -16.66
C ARG A 66 -6.68 -1.92 -16.69
N VAL A 67 -6.22 -3.16 -16.54
CA VAL A 67 -4.84 -3.55 -16.82
C VAL A 67 -4.63 -3.55 -18.34
N THR A 68 -3.72 -2.74 -18.87
CA THR A 68 -3.31 -2.79 -20.28
C THR A 68 -2.23 -3.87 -20.44
N PRO A 69 -2.50 -4.96 -21.18
CA PRO A 69 -1.49 -6.00 -21.40
C PRO A 69 -0.35 -5.45 -22.28
N PRO A 70 0.88 -5.97 -22.11
CA PRO A 70 2.01 -5.56 -22.94
C PRO A 70 1.80 -5.98 -24.42
N PRO A 71 2.43 -5.28 -25.39
CA PRO A 71 2.33 -5.62 -26.80
C PRO A 71 2.71 -7.09 -27.07
N GLY A 72 1.85 -7.82 -27.79
CA GLY A 72 2.06 -9.23 -28.13
C GLY A 72 1.56 -10.25 -27.10
N TRP A 73 1.01 -9.81 -25.97
CA TRP A 73 0.43 -10.73 -24.99
C TRP A 73 -0.90 -11.32 -25.48
N THR A 74 -1.01 -12.65 -25.46
CA THR A 74 -2.24 -13.37 -25.77
C THR A 74 -2.76 -14.08 -24.53
N PRO A 75 -4.02 -13.84 -24.10
CA PRO A 75 -4.59 -14.51 -22.93
C PRO A 75 -4.72 -16.02 -23.16
N PRO A 76 -4.56 -16.85 -22.11
CA PRO A 76 -4.77 -18.29 -22.22
C PRO A 76 -6.24 -18.60 -22.53
N ARG A 77 -6.48 -19.76 -23.16
CA ARG A 77 -7.84 -20.24 -23.44
C ARG A 77 -8.57 -20.50 -22.11
N LYS A 78 -9.82 -20.02 -22.03
CA LYS A 78 -10.69 -20.26 -20.87
C LYS A 78 -10.84 -21.77 -20.62
N PRO A 79 -10.72 -22.25 -19.36
CA PRO A 79 -10.98 -23.65 -19.04
C PRO A 79 -12.42 -24.02 -19.38
N ASP A 80 -12.63 -25.29 -19.72
CA ASP A 80 -13.95 -25.81 -20.05
C ASP A 80 -14.87 -25.69 -18.82
N PRO A 81 -16.05 -25.03 -18.91
CA PRO A 81 -17.01 -25.05 -17.82
C PRO A 81 -17.43 -26.48 -17.49
N LEU A 82 -17.35 -26.86 -16.21
CA LEU A 82 -17.73 -28.18 -15.67
C LEU A 82 -19.23 -28.54 -15.83
N THR A 83 -19.99 -27.77 -16.63
CA THR A 83 -21.45 -27.84 -16.76
C THR A 83 -21.93 -28.28 -18.15
N ALA A 84 -21.03 -28.72 -19.05
CA ALA A 84 -21.38 -29.18 -20.40
C ALA A 84 -22.09 -30.57 -20.46
N GLY A 85 -22.72 -31.03 -19.38
CA GLY A 85 -23.29 -32.38 -19.27
C GLY A 85 -24.82 -32.52 -19.28
N ARG A 86 -25.60 -31.42 -19.30
CA ARG A 86 -27.08 -31.52 -19.28
C ARG A 86 -27.68 -31.19 -20.64
N SER A 87 -27.70 -32.19 -21.53
CA SER A 87 -28.45 -32.13 -22.77
C SER A 87 -29.92 -31.74 -22.51
N ARG A 88 -30.46 -30.82 -23.31
CA ARG A 88 -31.90 -30.78 -23.61
C ARG A 88 -32.05 -31.10 -25.10
N ARG A 89 -32.38 -32.36 -25.39
CA ARG A 89 -33.07 -32.72 -26.63
C ARG A 89 -34.40 -31.96 -26.65
N GLY A 90 -34.54 -31.07 -27.63
CA GLY A 90 -35.79 -30.39 -27.97
C GLY A 90 -35.63 -29.88 -29.39
N GLY A 91 -35.88 -30.76 -30.35
CA GLY A 91 -35.56 -30.54 -31.75
C GLY A 91 -36.36 -29.42 -32.41
N LYS A 92 -35.72 -28.76 -33.37
CA LYS A 92 -36.30 -28.61 -34.72
C LYS A 92 -35.17 -28.51 -35.73
N GLN A 93 -35.25 -29.35 -36.75
CA GLN A 93 -34.30 -29.43 -37.84
C GLN A 93 -34.31 -28.16 -38.71
N ARG A 94 -33.21 -28.03 -39.45
CA ARG A 94 -32.83 -26.98 -40.39
C ARG A 94 -33.82 -26.81 -41.55
N GLY A 95 -33.90 -25.59 -42.09
CA GLY A 95 -34.45 -25.34 -43.44
C GLY A 95 -34.37 -23.86 -43.81
N GLY A 96 -33.45 -23.51 -44.70
CA GLY A 96 -33.30 -22.19 -45.33
C GLY A 96 -34.35 -21.88 -46.40
N PRO A 97 -34.08 -20.94 -47.32
CA PRO A 97 -34.97 -19.84 -47.70
C PRO A 97 -36.09 -20.21 -48.70
N ARG A 98 -37.14 -19.37 -48.74
CA ARG A 98 -38.23 -19.42 -49.73
C ARG A 98 -37.78 -18.79 -51.07
N PRO A 99 -38.13 -19.37 -52.24
CA PRO A 99 -38.49 -18.59 -53.42
C PRO A 99 -39.92 -18.03 -53.31
#